data_AF-A0A7V0ZIF6-F1
#
_entry.id   AF-A0A7V0ZIF6-F1
#
_cell.length_a   1.000
_cell.length_b   1.000
_cell.length_c   1.000
_cell.angle_alpha   90.00
_cell.angle_beta   90.00
_cell.angle_gamma   90.00
#
_symmetry.space_group_name_H-M   'P 1'
#
loop_
_entity.id
_entity.type
_entity.pdbx_description
1 polymer ?
#
loop_
_entity_poly.entity_id
_entity_poly.type
_entity_poly.pdbx_seq_one_letter_code
_entity_poly.pdbx_strand_id
1 'polypeptide(L)'
;MIKHLKFILLLLILLAVTGCKDDPQRHINLAQWYAQKGLVDEAILEYREVTRLLPNDTKTMSREEYELLAKAHYRLALMYTKKDWWDYALKEAETSFELLPTREYYEILTLLKKRIQLRDSDS
;
A
#
# COMPACT_ATOMS: atom_id res chain seq x y z
N MET A 1 0.84 46.76 15.96
CA MET A 1 0.49 45.48 16.61
C MET A 1 -0.52 44.65 15.81
N ILE A 2 -1.72 45.15 15.51
CA ILE A 2 -2.79 44.38 14.81
C ILE A 2 -2.42 43.93 13.38
N LYS A 3 -1.65 44.73 12.63
CA LYS A 3 -1.20 44.36 11.26
C LYS A 3 -0.23 43.17 11.24
N HIS A 4 0.69 43.10 12.21
CA HIS A 4 1.61 41.97 12.36
C HIS A 4 0.88 40.70 12.82
N LEU A 5 -0.12 40.83 13.70
CA LEU A 5 -0.96 39.70 14.11
C LEU A 5 -1.75 39.10 12.95
N LYS A 6 -2.31 39.94 12.07
CA LYS A 6 -2.99 39.50 10.84
C LYS A 6 -2.05 38.79 9.87
N PHE A 7 -0.82 39.29 9.72
CA PHE A 7 0.20 38.68 8.87
C PHE A 7 0.67 37.32 9.40
N ILE A 8 0.89 37.21 10.72
CA ILE A 8 1.22 35.93 11.38
C ILE A 8 0.08 34.92 11.23
N LEU A 9 -1.18 35.36 11.40
CA LEU A 9 -2.35 34.51 11.21
C LEU A 9 -2.43 34.00 9.76
N LEU A 10 -2.15 34.86 8.78
CA LEU A 10 -2.18 34.49 7.35
C LEU A 10 -1.06 33.50 7.01
N LEU A 11 0.13 33.66 7.59
CA LEU A 11 1.24 32.69 7.49
C LEU A 11 0.91 31.34 8.12
N LEU A 12 0.25 31.33 9.28
CA LEU A 12 -0.17 30.09 9.95
C LEU A 12 -1.26 29.35 9.16
N ILE A 13 -2.21 30.09 8.58
CA ILE A 13 -3.23 29.51 7.68
C ILE A 13 -2.56 28.95 6.42
N LEU A 14 -1.58 29.64 5.84
CA LEU A 14 -0.84 29.15 4.69
C LEU A 14 -0.10 27.85 5.02
N LEU A 15 0.63 27.80 6.14
CA LEU A 15 1.34 26.61 6.62
C LEU A 15 0.40 25.43 6.89
N ALA A 16 -0.77 25.69 7.47
CA ALA A 16 -1.78 24.67 7.73
C ALA A 16 -2.41 24.11 6.44
N VAL A 17 -2.63 24.97 5.43
CA VAL A 17 -3.19 24.56 4.12
C VAL A 17 -2.13 23.86 3.27
N THR A 18 -0.83 24.15 3.46
CA THR A 18 0.28 23.44 2.81
C THR A 18 0.78 22.23 3.61
N GLY A 19 0.06 21.80 4.65
CA GLY A 19 0.37 20.59 5.40
C GLY A 19 0.62 19.44 4.42
N CYS A 20 1.85 18.90 4.44
CA CYS A 20 2.41 18.07 3.37
C CYS A 20 1.42 17.02 2.86
N LYS A 21 1.14 17.04 1.54
CA LYS A 21 0.54 15.90 0.86
C LYS A 21 1.50 14.72 1.05
N ASP A 22 1.02 13.69 1.73
CA ASP A 22 1.85 12.52 2.02
C ASP A 22 2.23 11.81 0.71
N ASP A 23 3.46 11.32 0.63
CA ASP A 23 4.04 10.72 -0.57
C ASP A 23 3.97 9.19 -0.46
N PRO A 24 3.11 8.52 -1.24
CA PRO A 24 2.95 7.07 -1.17
C PRO A 24 4.27 6.30 -1.39
N GLN A 25 5.23 6.87 -2.14
CA GLN A 25 6.52 6.23 -2.36
C GLN A 25 7.35 6.11 -1.08
N ARG A 26 7.18 7.04 -0.13
CA ARG A 26 7.86 6.99 1.18
C ARG A 26 7.37 5.82 2.01
N HIS A 27 6.06 5.60 2.04
CA HIS A 27 5.45 4.45 2.70
C HIS A 27 5.92 3.12 2.09
N ILE A 28 6.05 3.01 0.76
CA ILE A 28 6.65 1.82 0.13
C ILE A 28 8.06 1.55 0.65
N ASN A 29 8.90 2.58 0.69
CA ASN A 29 10.31 2.43 1.09
C ASN A 29 10.42 2.04 2.58
N LEU A 30 9.61 2.66 3.43
CA LEU A 30 9.58 2.36 4.86
C LEU A 30 9.03 0.95 5.12
N ALA A 31 7.95 0.56 4.45
CA ALA A 31 7.40 -0.79 4.51
C ALA A 31 8.42 -1.86 4.09
N GLN A 32 9.18 -1.59 3.02
CA GLN A 32 10.26 -2.49 2.58
C GLN A 32 11.36 -2.63 3.63
N TRP A 33 11.73 -1.53 4.28
CA TRP A 33 12.70 -1.56 5.38
C TRP A 33 12.17 -2.40 6.56
N TYR A 34 10.91 -2.20 6.98
CA TYR A 34 10.29 -3.01 8.02
C TYR A 34 10.24 -4.50 7.65
N ALA A 35 9.84 -4.82 6.42
CA ALA A 35 9.78 -6.19 5.92
C ALA A 35 11.17 -6.87 5.92
N GLN A 36 12.24 -6.14 5.58
CA GLN A 36 13.61 -6.64 5.65
C GLN A 36 14.08 -6.90 7.09
N LYS A 37 13.54 -6.18 8.06
CA LYS A 37 13.80 -6.40 9.49
C LYS A 37 12.92 -7.48 10.12
N GLY A 38 12.00 -8.07 9.35
CA GLY A 38 11.02 -9.03 9.87
C GLY A 38 9.93 -8.38 10.71
N LEU A 39 9.82 -7.05 10.69
CA LEU A 39 8.76 -6.27 11.32
C LEU A 39 7.52 -6.30 10.41
N VAL A 40 6.85 -7.46 10.39
CA VAL A 40 5.80 -7.77 9.41
C VAL A 40 4.56 -6.90 9.62
N ASP A 41 4.16 -6.65 10.87
CA ASP A 41 2.95 -5.89 11.17
C ASP A 41 3.13 -4.40 10.80
N GLU A 42 4.30 -3.82 11.07
CA GLU A 42 4.67 -2.47 10.67
C GLU A 42 4.75 -2.34 9.15
N ALA A 43 5.31 -3.33 8.45
CA ALA A 43 5.32 -3.34 7.00
C ALA A 43 3.89 -3.35 6.41
N ILE A 44 2.96 -4.12 7.00
CA ILE A 44 1.56 -4.14 6.59
C ILE A 44 0.93 -2.75 6.75
N LEU A 45 1.14 -2.09 7.89
CA LEU A 45 0.59 -0.75 8.13
C LEU A 45 1.05 0.23 7.06
N GLU A 46 2.35 0.28 6.78
CA GLU A 46 2.91 1.19 5.79
C GLU A 46 2.43 0.88 4.37
N TYR A 47 2.35 -0.40 3.96
CA TYR A 47 1.78 -0.74 2.66
C TYR A 47 0.30 -0.37 2.53
N ARG A 48 -0.48 -0.42 3.62
CA ARG A 48 -1.88 0.03 3.64
C ARG A 48 -2.02 1.55 3.55
N GLU A 49 -1.05 2.31 4.02
CA GLU A 49 -1.06 3.77 3.83
C GLU A 49 -0.94 4.13 2.35
N VAL A 50 -0.20 3.35 1.55
CA VAL A 50 -0.14 3.54 0.09
C VAL A 50 -1.53 3.37 -0.54
N THR A 51 -2.26 2.32 -0.17
CA THR A 51 -3.60 2.07 -0.71
C THR A 51 -4.62 3.09 -0.22
N ARG A 52 -4.40 3.71 0.95
CA ARG A 52 -5.22 4.82 1.47
C ARG A 52 -4.95 6.16 0.77
N LEU A 53 -3.70 6.43 0.42
CA LEU A 53 -3.28 7.72 -0.14
C LEU A 53 -3.57 7.85 -1.64
N LEU A 54 -3.51 6.73 -2.37
CA LEU A 54 -3.78 6.73 -3.81
C LEU A 54 -5.29 6.81 -4.09
N PRO A 55 -5.71 7.42 -5.23
CA PRO A 55 -7.12 7.53 -5.57
C PRO A 55 -7.84 6.18 -5.66
N ASN A 56 -9.11 6.10 -5.26
CA ASN A 56 -9.88 4.87 -5.48
C ASN A 56 -10.27 4.66 -6.96
N ASP A 57 -10.42 5.75 -7.72
CA ASP A 57 -10.72 5.67 -9.16
C ASP A 57 -9.43 5.59 -9.97
N THR A 58 -9.09 4.37 -10.38
CA THR A 58 -7.88 4.07 -11.16
C THR A 58 -7.82 4.80 -12.51
N LYS A 59 -8.96 5.28 -13.04
CA LYS A 59 -8.99 6.06 -14.29
C LYS A 59 -8.34 7.43 -14.16
N THR A 60 -8.21 7.93 -12.93
CA THR A 60 -7.62 9.24 -12.63
C THR A 60 -6.15 9.15 -12.24
N MET A 61 -5.62 7.94 -12.08
CA MET A 61 -4.24 7.71 -11.68
C MET A 61 -3.25 8.01 -12.80
N SER A 62 -2.09 8.54 -12.42
CA SER A 62 -0.92 8.46 -13.27
C SER A 62 -0.46 7.00 -13.41
N ARG A 63 0.38 6.74 -14.42
CA ARG A 63 0.98 5.41 -14.60
C ARG A 63 1.79 5.00 -13.36
N GLU A 64 2.55 5.94 -12.80
CA GLU A 64 3.38 5.72 -11.62
C GLU A 64 2.52 5.39 -10.39
N GLU A 65 1.42 6.12 -10.18
CA GLU A 65 0.46 5.82 -9.10
C GLU A 65 -0.16 4.43 -9.26
N TYR A 66 -0.50 4.06 -10.48
CA TYR A 66 -1.06 2.75 -10.81
C TYR A 66 -0.06 1.61 -10.56
N GLU A 67 1.20 1.78 -10.98
CA GLU A 67 2.29 0.85 -10.70
C GLU A 67 2.58 0.73 -9.20
N LEU A 68 2.52 1.84 -8.48
CA LEU A 68 2.75 1.89 -7.04
C LEU A 68 1.64 1.19 -6.26
N LEU A 69 0.37 1.37 -6.66
CA LEU A 69 -0.77 0.70 -6.06
C LEU A 69 -0.67 -0.82 -6.24
N ALA A 70 -0.40 -1.28 -7.46
CA ALA A 70 -0.26 -2.72 -7.73
C ALA A 70 0.89 -3.33 -6.93
N LYS A 71 2.01 -2.60 -6.81
CA LYS A 71 3.15 -2.99 -5.97
C LYS A 71 2.79 -3.05 -4.48
N ALA A 72 1.98 -2.13 -3.97
CA ALA A 72 1.53 -2.16 -2.58
C ALA A 72 0.70 -3.41 -2.29
N HIS A 73 -0.30 -3.71 -3.13
CA HIS A 73 -1.11 -4.93 -3.03
C HIS A 73 -0.25 -6.20 -3.12
N TYR A 74 0.68 -6.26 -4.07
CA TYR A 74 1.62 -7.40 -4.17
C TYR A 74 2.41 -7.60 -2.87
N ARG A 75 2.91 -6.51 -2.28
CA ARG A 75 3.68 -6.58 -1.03
C ARG A 75 2.81 -6.95 0.17
N LEU A 76 1.56 -6.48 0.24
CA LEU A 76 0.58 -6.90 1.24
C LEU A 76 0.32 -8.41 1.14
N ALA A 77 0.17 -8.95 -0.07
CA ALA A 77 0.01 -10.39 -0.28
C ALA A 77 1.18 -11.18 0.33
N LEU A 78 2.42 -10.72 0.12
CA LEU A 78 3.61 -11.34 0.72
C LEU A 78 3.63 -11.22 2.25
N MET A 79 3.23 -10.07 2.82
CA MET A 79 3.23 -9.90 4.27
C MET A 79 2.13 -10.72 4.94
N TYR A 80 0.92 -10.79 4.36
CA TYR A 80 -0.14 -11.65 4.85
C TYR A 80 0.21 -13.14 4.71
N THR A 81 0.95 -13.53 3.66
CA THR A 81 1.54 -14.87 3.54
C THR A 81 2.44 -15.19 4.74
N LYS A 82 3.25 -14.23 5.22
CA LYS A 82 4.10 -14.41 6.41
C LYS A 82 3.31 -14.54 7.72
N LYS A 83 2.06 -14.07 7.75
CA LYS A 83 1.14 -14.16 8.90
C LYS A 83 0.25 -15.39 8.86
N ASP A 84 0.38 -16.22 7.82
CA ASP A 84 -0.53 -17.32 7.50
C ASP A 84 -2.00 -16.86 7.29
N TRP A 85 -2.19 -15.58 6.93
CA TRP A 85 -3.51 -14.99 6.66
C TRP A 85 -3.88 -15.19 5.19
N TRP A 86 -4.11 -16.44 4.81
CA TRP A 86 -4.19 -16.87 3.41
C TRP A 86 -5.27 -16.14 2.60
N ASP A 87 -6.44 -15.90 3.19
CA ASP A 87 -7.56 -15.31 2.47
C ASP A 87 -7.28 -13.82 2.18
N TYR A 88 -6.68 -13.11 3.13
CA TYR A 88 -6.19 -11.74 2.92
C TYR A 88 -5.06 -11.73 1.89
N ALA A 89 -4.09 -12.65 2.00
CA ALA A 89 -3.00 -12.74 1.04
C ALA A 89 -3.50 -12.97 -0.39
N LEU A 90 -4.46 -13.88 -0.57
CA LEU A 90 -5.07 -14.18 -1.87
C LEU A 90 -5.76 -12.94 -2.43
N LYS A 91 -6.56 -12.25 -1.60
CA LYS A 91 -7.28 -11.06 -2.03
C LYS A 91 -6.34 -9.97 -2.56
N GLU A 92 -5.26 -9.72 -1.84
CA GLU A 92 -4.26 -8.72 -2.24
C GLU A 92 -3.49 -9.15 -3.50
N ALA A 93 -3.19 -10.44 -3.65
CA ALA A 93 -2.55 -10.96 -4.86
C ALA A 93 -3.46 -10.83 -6.10
N GLU A 94 -4.75 -11.12 -5.96
CA GLU A 94 -5.76 -10.89 -7.01
C GLU A 94 -5.77 -9.43 -7.43
N THR A 95 -5.89 -8.51 -6.48
CA THR A 95 -5.89 -7.06 -6.78
C THR A 95 -4.60 -6.60 -7.46
N SER A 96 -3.43 -7.09 -7.04
CA SER A 96 -2.17 -6.75 -7.72
C SER A 96 -2.16 -7.20 -9.19
N PHE A 97 -2.65 -8.40 -9.48
CA PHE A 97 -2.69 -8.97 -10.83
C PHE A 97 -3.75 -8.29 -11.70
N GLU A 98 -4.92 -7.99 -11.14
CA GLU A 98 -5.99 -7.23 -11.82
C GLU A 98 -5.51 -5.83 -12.23
N LEU A 99 -4.74 -5.16 -11.35
CA LEU A 99 -4.13 -3.88 -11.68
C LEU A 99 -3.08 -4.06 -12.78
N LEU A 100 -2.05 -4.86 -12.53
CA LEU A 100 -0.95 -5.06 -13.47
C LEU A 100 -0.66 -6.55 -13.67
N PRO A 101 -1.13 -7.15 -14.79
CA PRO A 101 -0.87 -8.55 -15.11
C PRO A 101 0.60 -8.82 -15.47
N THR A 102 1.45 -8.90 -14.45
CA THR A 102 2.86 -9.27 -14.60
C THR A 102 3.06 -10.74 -14.25
N ARG A 103 4.18 -11.31 -14.73
CA ARG A 103 4.58 -12.67 -14.35
C ARG A 103 4.74 -12.83 -12.84
N GLU A 104 5.35 -11.86 -12.17
CA GLU A 104 5.56 -11.88 -10.71
C GLU A 104 4.24 -11.94 -9.93
N TYR A 105 3.24 -11.17 -10.36
CA TYR A 105 1.94 -11.11 -9.68
C TYR A 105 1.10 -12.36 -9.97
N TYR A 106 1.22 -12.91 -11.18
CA TYR A 106 0.61 -14.19 -11.54
C TYR A 106 1.19 -15.35 -10.71
N GLU A 107 2.52 -15.38 -10.50
CA GLU A 107 3.18 -16.42 -9.72
C GLU A 107 2.69 -16.45 -8.27
N ILE A 108 2.64 -15.31 -7.58
CA ILE A 108 2.14 -15.29 -6.18
C ILE A 108 0.65 -15.67 -6.11
N LEU A 109 -0.17 -15.20 -7.04
CA LEU A 109 -1.60 -15.52 -7.10
C LEU A 109 -1.83 -17.03 -7.24
N THR A 110 -1.12 -17.68 -8.16
CA THR A 110 -1.25 -19.12 -8.40
C THR A 110 -0.75 -19.95 -7.22
N LEU A 111 0.36 -19.55 -6.59
CA LEU A 111 0.88 -20.21 -5.39
C LEU A 111 -0.11 -20.15 -4.22
N LEU A 112 -0.74 -18.98 -3.99
CA LEU A 112 -1.73 -18.82 -2.94
C LEU A 112 -3.00 -19.64 -3.19
N LYS A 113 -3.51 -19.64 -4.44
CA LYS A 113 -4.65 -20.51 -4.82
C LYS A 113 -4.36 -21.98 -4.58
N LYS A 114 -3.18 -22.45 -5.00
CA LYS A 114 -2.74 -23.84 -4.77
C LYS A 114 -2.64 -24.17 -3.28
N ARG A 115 -2.07 -23.26 -2.47
CA ARG A 115 -1.94 -23.46 -1.03
C ARG A 115 -3.29 -23.58 -0.34
N ILE A 116 -4.23 -22.69 -0.66
CA ILE A 116 -5.58 -22.70 -0.10
C ILE A 116 -6.30 -24.00 -0.47
N GLN A 117 -6.19 -24.43 -1.74
CA GLN A 117 -6.76 -25.71 -2.17
C GLN A 117 -6.22 -26.90 -1.37
N LEU A 118 -4.91 -26.92 -1.07
CA LEU A 118 -4.30 -27.98 -0.25
C LEU A 118 -4.79 -27.94 1.19
N ARG A 119 -4.92 -26.76 1.79
CA ARG A 119 -5.49 -26.58 3.14
C ARG A 119 -6.90 -27.15 3.21
N ASP A 120 -7.74 -26.83 2.22
CA ASP A 120 -9.15 -27.20 2.21
C ASP A 120 -9.34 -28.70 1.86
N SER A 121 -8.35 -29.36 1.25
CA SER A 121 -8.36 -30.81 1.04
C SER A 121 -7.92 -31.62 2.27
N ASP A 122 -7.20 -30.99 3.19
CA ASP A 122 -6.68 -31.63 4.41
C ASP A 122 -7.65 -31.48 5.62
N SER A 123 -8.71 -30.69 5.47
CA SER A 123 -9.77 -30.44 6.48
C SER A 123 -11.01 -31.30 6.27
#